data_AF-A0AAX3VQE9-F1
#
_entry.id   AF-A0AAX3VQE9-F1
#
_cell.length_a   1.000
_cell.length_b   1.000
_cell.length_c   1.000
_cell.angle_alpha   90.00
_cell.angle_beta   90.00
_cell.angle_gamma   90.00
#
_symmetry.space_group_name_H-M   'P 1'
#
loop_
_entity.id
_entity.type
_entity.pdbx_description
1 polymer ?
#
loop_
_entity_poly.entity_id
_entity_poly.type
_entity_poly.pdbx_seq_one_letter_code
_entity_poly.pdbx_strand_id
1 'polypeptide(L)'
;MRLPNPYSLEETLGKLRDGLSATCDEGALALLEKAVAKARDDPVYARQLEETLLHGSTVEIRECLSCFGDYFEHSRDAPPYYPHHDAVNGIDSALYAILFALAHPDAEQAHE
;
A
#
# COMPACT_ATOMS: atom_id res chain seq x y z
N MET A 1 -6.14 6.37 12.37
CA MET A 1 -7.55 5.90 12.34
C MET A 1 -7.57 4.66 11.46
N ARG A 2 -8.06 3.51 11.95
CA ARG A 2 -8.08 2.27 11.15
C ARG A 2 -9.48 2.12 10.54
N LEU A 3 -9.56 2.23 9.22
CA LEU A 3 -10.81 1.99 8.49
C LEU A 3 -10.97 0.48 8.27
N PRO A 4 -12.14 -0.09 8.51
CA PRO A 4 -12.37 -1.51 8.23
C PRO A 4 -12.29 -1.75 6.72
N ASN A 5 -11.57 -2.80 6.30
CA ASN A 5 -11.58 -3.26 4.93
C ASN A 5 -12.63 -4.39 4.78
N PRO A 6 -13.77 -4.16 4.10
CA PRO A 6 -14.79 -5.17 3.93
C PRO A 6 -14.58 -6.03 2.69
N TYR A 7 -13.55 -5.74 1.88
CA TYR A 7 -13.25 -6.48 0.67
C TYR A 7 -12.47 -7.75 0.99
N SER A 8 -12.60 -8.76 0.14
CA SER A 8 -11.67 -9.88 0.13
C SER A 8 -10.25 -9.41 -0.27
N LEU A 9 -9.25 -10.27 -0.04
CA LEU A 9 -7.88 -9.99 -0.48
C LEU A 9 -7.81 -9.74 -1.99
N GLU A 10 -8.49 -10.56 -2.79
CA GLU A 10 -8.49 -10.45 -4.25
C GLU A 10 -9.10 -9.12 -4.72
N GLU A 11 -10.23 -8.74 -4.14
CA GLU A 11 -10.87 -7.44 -4.42
C GLU A 11 -10.00 -6.26 -3.98
N THR A 12 -9.34 -6.37 -2.82
CA THR A 12 -8.41 -5.34 -2.32
C THR A 12 -7.25 -5.15 -3.27
N LEU A 13 -6.62 -6.24 -3.72
CA LEU A 13 -5.53 -6.21 -4.69
C LEU A 13 -5.98 -5.67 -6.05
N GLY A 14 -7.19 -6.03 -6.51
CA GLY A 14 -7.76 -5.48 -7.74
C GLY A 14 -7.94 -3.96 -7.65
N LYS A 15 -8.57 -3.48 -6.59
CA LYS A 15 -8.79 -2.04 -6.37
C LYS A 15 -7.49 -1.26 -6.20
N LEU A 16 -6.49 -1.85 -5.55
CA LEU A 16 -5.16 -1.25 -5.45
C LEU A 16 -4.51 -1.10 -6.82
N ARG A 17 -4.56 -2.12 -7.68
CA ARG A 17 -4.06 -2.02 -9.05
C ARG A 17 -4.76 -0.92 -9.83
N ASP A 18 -6.08 -0.86 -9.74
CA ASP A 18 -6.89 0.15 -10.42
C ASP A 18 -6.54 1.56 -9.94
N GLY A 19 -6.45 1.75 -8.61
CA GLY A 19 -6.11 3.04 -8.00
C GLY A 19 -4.70 3.51 -8.36
N LEU A 20 -3.71 2.63 -8.25
CA LEU A 20 -2.31 2.96 -8.59
C LEU A 20 -2.11 3.20 -10.10
N SER A 21 -2.87 2.49 -10.93
CA SER A 21 -2.87 2.72 -12.39
C SER A 21 -3.50 4.07 -12.73
N ALA A 22 -4.58 4.46 -12.03
CA ALA A 22 -5.25 5.74 -12.23
C ALA A 22 -4.37 6.94 -11.84
N THR A 23 -3.47 6.76 -10.86
CA THR A 23 -2.50 7.79 -10.44
C THR A 23 -1.16 7.72 -11.19
N CYS A 24 -1.02 6.81 -12.16
CA CYS A 24 0.24 6.54 -12.86
C CYS A 24 1.44 6.27 -11.92
N ASP A 25 1.19 5.67 -10.75
CA ASP A 25 2.25 5.34 -9.79
C ASP A 25 2.89 3.99 -10.13
N GLU A 26 3.74 4.00 -11.16
CA GLU A 26 4.43 2.81 -11.65
C GLU A 26 5.31 2.15 -10.58
N GLY A 27 5.86 2.94 -9.65
CA GLY A 27 6.71 2.45 -8.56
C GLY A 27 5.91 1.65 -7.54
N ALA A 28 4.79 2.19 -7.09
CA ALA A 28 3.86 1.49 -6.20
C ALA A 28 3.27 0.24 -6.86
N LEU A 29 2.88 0.31 -8.14
CA LEU A 29 2.35 -0.83 -8.86
C LEU A 29 3.38 -1.95 -8.99
N ALA A 30 4.63 -1.62 -9.36
CA ALA A 30 5.71 -2.59 -9.44
C ALA A 30 6.04 -3.23 -8.08
N LEU A 31 5.98 -2.45 -6.99
CA LEU A 31 6.18 -2.97 -5.64
C LEU A 31 5.03 -3.91 -5.21
N LEU A 32 3.79 -3.55 -5.52
CA LEU A 32 2.62 -4.39 -5.26
C LEU A 32 2.73 -5.73 -5.99
N GLU A 33 3.11 -5.73 -7.27
CA GLU A 33 3.28 -6.97 -8.02
C GLU A 33 4.44 -7.83 -7.50
N LYS A 34 5.53 -7.22 -6.99
CA LYS A 34 6.60 -7.96 -6.30
C LYS A 34 6.09 -8.61 -5.01
N ALA A 35 5.29 -7.91 -4.22
CA ALA A 35 4.69 -8.45 -3.00
C ALA A 35 3.75 -9.62 -3.34
N VAL A 36 2.89 -9.47 -4.35
CA VAL A 36 2.00 -10.54 -4.82
C VAL A 36 2.79 -11.74 -5.35
N ALA A 37 3.87 -11.51 -6.11
CA ALA A 37 4.73 -12.59 -6.59
C ALA A 37 5.37 -13.36 -5.42
N LYS A 38 5.95 -12.64 -4.44
CA LYS A 38 6.52 -13.28 -3.25
C LYS A 38 5.48 -14.08 -2.45
N ALA A 39 4.26 -13.57 -2.32
CA ALA A 39 3.17 -14.27 -1.63
C ALA A 39 2.77 -15.58 -2.32
N ARG A 40 2.98 -15.71 -3.63
CA ARG A 40 2.74 -16.99 -4.34
C ARG A 40 3.77 -18.06 -3.97
N ASP A 41 5.01 -17.64 -3.71
CA ASP A 41 6.12 -18.54 -3.44
C ASP A 41 6.36 -18.79 -1.93
N ASP A 42 5.83 -17.91 -1.07
CA ASP A 42 6.06 -17.91 0.38
C ASP A 42 4.71 -17.84 1.14
N PRO A 43 4.17 -18.98 1.61
CA PRO A 43 2.90 -19.03 2.32
C PRO A 43 2.87 -18.26 3.65
N VAL A 44 4.04 -18.09 4.29
CA VAL A 44 4.13 -17.32 5.55
C VAL A 44 3.97 -15.84 5.21
N TYR A 45 4.70 -15.38 4.19
CA TYR A 45 4.55 -14.02 3.68
C TYR A 45 3.14 -13.77 3.14
N ALA A 46 2.52 -14.75 2.48
CA ALA A 46 1.16 -14.63 1.94
C ALA A 46 0.14 -14.29 3.04
N ARG A 47 0.20 -15.02 4.17
CA ARG A 47 -0.67 -14.74 5.33
C ARG A 47 -0.41 -13.38 5.92
N GLN A 48 0.87 -13.01 6.06
CA GLN A 48 1.24 -11.70 6.56
C GLN A 48 0.72 -10.58 5.66
N LEU A 49 0.88 -10.72 4.33
CA LEU A 49 0.40 -9.75 3.35
C LEU A 49 -1.13 -9.62 3.41
N GLU A 50 -1.85 -10.73 3.51
CA GLU A 50 -3.31 -10.73 3.66
C GLU A 50 -3.75 -10.02 4.94
N GLU A 51 -3.22 -10.43 6.10
CA GLU A 51 -3.53 -9.81 7.38
C GLU A 51 -3.26 -8.31 7.36
N THR A 52 -2.14 -7.92 6.75
CA THR A 52 -1.71 -6.53 6.66
C THR A 52 -2.63 -5.70 5.75
N LEU A 53 -3.02 -6.19 4.57
CA LEU A 53 -3.89 -5.44 3.65
C LEU A 53 -5.35 -5.35 4.12
N LEU A 54 -5.82 -6.34 4.89
CA LEU A 54 -7.19 -6.38 5.37
C LEU A 54 -7.38 -5.73 6.75
N HIS A 55 -6.36 -5.80 7.61
CA HIS A 55 -6.48 -5.41 9.01
C HIS A 55 -5.32 -4.55 9.51
N GLY A 56 -4.24 -4.42 8.74
CA GLY A 56 -3.04 -3.71 9.14
C GLY A 56 -3.21 -2.20 9.16
N SER A 57 -2.28 -1.57 9.87
CA SER A 57 -2.01 -0.15 9.88
C SER A 57 -0.97 0.23 8.83
N THR A 58 -0.79 1.54 8.59
CA THR A 58 0.31 2.08 7.77
C THR A 58 1.69 1.55 8.16
N VAL A 59 1.93 1.35 9.46
CA VAL A 59 3.21 0.82 9.95
C VAL A 59 3.36 -0.65 9.56
N GLU A 60 2.32 -1.46 9.77
CA GLU A 60 2.34 -2.88 9.41
C GLU A 60 2.45 -3.08 7.89
N ILE A 61 1.81 -2.23 7.08
CA ILE A 61 1.99 -2.21 5.61
C ILE A 61 3.45 -1.97 5.25
N ARG A 62 4.09 -0.98 5.89
CA ARG A 62 5.49 -0.66 5.67
C ARG A 62 6.41 -1.80 6.09
N GLU A 63 6.17 -2.42 7.24
CA GLU A 63 6.92 -3.59 7.72
C GLU A 63 6.77 -4.78 6.76
N CYS A 64 5.56 -5.09 6.31
CA CYS A 64 5.30 -6.16 5.35
C CYS A 64 6.06 -5.94 4.03
N LEU A 65 6.12 -4.70 3.54
CA LEU A 65 6.82 -4.38 2.31
C LEU A 65 8.34 -4.28 2.49
N SER A 66 8.87 -4.14 3.71
CA SER A 66 10.31 -3.96 4.01
C SER A 66 11.22 -5.11 3.55
N CYS A 67 10.65 -6.23 3.13
CA CYS A 67 11.41 -7.27 2.43
C CYS A 67 11.96 -6.83 1.06
N PHE A 68 11.47 -5.72 0.49
CA PHE A 68 11.90 -5.17 -0.81
C PHE A 68 12.73 -3.88 -0.70
N GLY A 69 12.95 -3.37 0.51
CA GLY A 69 13.73 -2.16 0.76
C GLY A 69 13.62 -1.71 2.21
N ASP A 70 14.57 -0.90 2.68
CA ASP A 70 14.50 -0.31 4.02
C ASP A 70 13.59 0.92 4.00
N TYR A 71 12.32 0.75 4.33
CA TYR A 71 11.33 1.83 4.31
C TYR A 71 11.30 2.67 5.58
N PHE A 72 12.18 2.37 6.53
CA PHE A 72 12.42 3.14 7.76
C PHE A 72 13.78 3.86 7.71
N GLU A 73 14.41 3.89 6.53
CA GLU A 73 15.69 4.54 6.35
C GLU A 73 15.60 6.03 6.75
N HIS A 74 16.56 6.45 7.58
CA HIS A 74 16.61 7.82 8.06
C HIS A 74 17.08 8.75 6.94
N SER A 75 16.82 10.05 7.10
CA SER A 75 17.39 11.06 6.22
C SER A 75 18.91 10.94 6.18
N ARG A 76 19.49 11.05 4.99
CA ARG A 76 20.92 10.95 4.74
C ARG A 76 21.56 12.33 4.81
N ASP A 77 22.84 12.41 5.21
CA ASP A 77 23.62 13.66 5.19
C ASP A 77 24.07 14.07 3.77
N ALA A 78 23.78 13.26 2.76
CA ALA A 78 24.12 13.50 1.36
C ALA A 78 22.95 13.19 0.42
N PRO A 79 22.88 13.80 -0.78
CA PRO A 79 21.82 13.54 -1.75
C PRO A 79 21.71 12.08 -2.21
N PRO A 80 20.50 11.53 -2.43
CA PRO A 80 19.22 12.13 -2.06
C PRO A 80 19.05 12.11 -0.53
N TYR A 81 18.87 13.31 0.06
CA TYR A 81 18.80 13.51 1.52
C TYR A 81 17.61 12.79 2.15
N TYR A 82 16.54 12.62 1.37
CA TYR A 82 15.39 11.81 1.72
C TYR A 82 15.28 10.73 0.66
N PRO A 83 15.62 9.47 0.98
CA PRO A 83 15.25 8.35 0.14
C PRO A 83 13.72 8.24 0.20
N HIS A 84 13.03 9.05 -0.61
CA HIS A 84 11.59 9.05 -0.64
C HIS A 84 11.14 7.68 -1.14
N HIS A 85 10.52 6.92 -0.24
CA HIS A 85 9.99 5.60 -0.55
C HIS A 85 8.57 5.71 -1.10
N ASP A 86 8.46 6.42 -2.22
CA ASP A 86 7.19 6.83 -2.83
C ASP A 86 6.26 5.64 -3.05
N ALA A 87 6.81 4.47 -3.44
CA ALA A 87 6.02 3.28 -3.73
C ALA A 87 5.19 2.75 -2.53
N VAL A 88 5.73 2.74 -1.30
CA VAL A 88 4.98 2.28 -0.12
C VAL A 88 3.92 3.30 0.26
N ASN A 89 4.25 4.60 0.18
CA ASN A 89 3.30 5.67 0.44
C ASN A 89 2.17 5.66 -0.59
N GLY A 90 2.46 5.35 -1.86
CA GLY A 90 1.49 5.17 -2.92
C GLY A 90 0.49 4.06 -2.60
N ILE A 91 0.98 2.88 -2.19
CA ILE A 91 0.13 1.75 -1.79
C ILE A 91 -0.73 2.11 -0.57
N ASP A 92 -0.15 2.68 0.48
CA ASP A 92 -0.88 3.07 1.70
C ASP A 92 -1.93 4.14 1.40
N SER A 93 -1.58 5.16 0.62
CA SER A 93 -2.49 6.24 0.22
C SER A 93 -3.63 5.73 -0.66
N ALA A 94 -3.34 4.83 -1.61
CA ALA A 94 -4.36 4.21 -2.46
C ALA A 94 -5.32 3.36 -1.62
N LEU A 95 -4.80 2.54 -0.70
CA LEU A 95 -5.62 1.75 0.22
C LEU A 95 -6.50 2.65 1.09
N TYR A 96 -5.91 3.70 1.66
CA TYR A 96 -6.66 4.67 2.46
C TYR A 96 -7.76 5.34 1.65
N ALA A 97 -7.48 5.79 0.42
CA ALA A 97 -8.47 6.43 -0.46
C ALA A 97 -9.64 5.49 -0.78
N ILE A 98 -9.36 4.21 -1.07
CA ILE A 98 -10.38 3.19 -1.31
C ILE A 98 -11.29 3.03 -0.09
N LEU A 99 -10.71 2.86 1.09
CA LEU A 99 -11.47 2.64 2.33
C LEU A 99 -12.21 3.91 2.76
N PHE A 100 -11.61 5.07 2.54
CA PHE A 100 -12.20 6.37 2.86
C PHE A 100 -13.43 6.66 2.00
N ALA A 101 -13.33 6.45 0.67
CA ALA A 101 -14.45 6.61 -0.24
C ALA A 101 -15.62 5.68 0.11
N LEU A 102 -15.31 4.48 0.62
CA LEU A 102 -16.34 3.54 1.09
C LEU A 102 -16.99 3.98 2.40
N ALA A 103 -16.21 4.48 3.36
CA ALA A 103 -16.72 4.98 4.63
C ALA A 103 -17.53 6.28 4.48
N HIS A 104 -17.25 7.04 3.41
CA HIS A 104 -17.85 8.33 3.14
C HIS A 104 -18.35 8.40 1.68
N PRO A 105 -19.45 7.70 1.34
CA PRO A 105 -19.96 7.66 -0.03
C PRO A 105 -20.43 9.03 -0.55
N ASP A 106 -20.79 9.94 0.36
CA ASP A 106 -21.19 11.32 0.04
C ASP A 106 -20.02 12.32 0.06
N ALA A 107 -18.79 11.86 0.34
CA ALA A 107 -17.60 12.68 0.20
C ALA A 107 -17.22 12.75 -1.28
N GLU A 108 -18.02 13.47 -2.08
CA GLU A 108 -17.53 13.99 -3.35
C GLU A 108 -16.25 14.81 -3.08
N GLN A 109 -15.25 14.57 -3.93
CA GLN A 109 -13.90 15.10 -3.81
C GLN A 109 -13.91 16.64 -3.73
N ALA A 110 -13.91 17.18 -2.52
CA ALA A 110 -13.48 18.56 -2.28
C ALA A 110 -11.95 18.61 -2.46
N HIS A 111 -11.50 18.60 -3.71
CA HIS A 111 -10.19 19.14 -4.07
C HIS A 111 -10.39 20.62 -4.35
N GLU A 112 -9.94 21.49 -3.43
CA GLU A 112 -9.58 22.88 -3.73
C GLU A 112 -8.13 22.95 -4.23
#